data_AF-A0A916W208-F1
#
_entry.id   AF-A0A916W208-F1
#
_cell.length_a   1.000
_cell.length_b   1.000
_cell.length_c   1.000
_cell.angle_alpha   90.00
_cell.angle_beta   90.00
_cell.angle_gamma   90.00
#
_symmetry.space_group_name_H-M   'P 1'
#
loop_
_entity.id
_entity.type
_entity.pdbx_description
1 polymer ?
#
loop_
_entity_poly.entity_id
_entity_poly.type
_entity_poly.pdbx_seq_one_letter_code
_entity_poly.pdbx_strand_id
1 'polypeptide(L)'
;MNVLSKSGATVAAVLLFTSIAIAQPVTKLAGDLDGELIEKIWCSSIFFEHSYAYEEGSEGYNRFDALAFDLDDEIAVTLRRMGWDQDRIDDLWVAFDDASFDLALEGEAAFEPELEACLAAFD
;
A
#
# COMPACT_ATOMS: atom_id res chain seq x y z
N MET A 1 23.43 54.42 12.51
CA MET A 1 23.92 53.02 12.49
C MET A 1 22.99 52.23 13.38
N ASN A 2 22.33 51.14 13.03
CA ASN A 2 22.29 50.37 11.78
C ASN A 2 20.98 49.57 11.76
N VAL A 3 20.30 49.66 10.63
CA VAL A 3 19.61 48.61 9.86
C VAL A 3 18.55 47.72 10.55
N LEU A 4 17.30 47.96 10.12
CA LEU A 4 16.20 47.01 9.99
C LEU A 4 16.67 45.59 9.60
N SER A 5 16.44 44.59 10.44
CA SER A 5 16.53 43.19 10.02
C SER A 5 15.15 42.52 10.08
N LYS A 6 14.45 42.69 8.96
CA LYS A 6 13.52 41.77 8.29
C LYS A 6 12.88 40.66 9.14
N SER A 7 11.57 40.79 9.33
CA SER A 7 10.64 39.67 9.44
C SER A 7 10.85 38.72 8.26
N GLY A 8 11.55 37.61 8.51
CA GLY A 8 11.65 36.50 7.57
C GLY A 8 10.41 35.62 7.75
N ALA A 9 9.49 35.74 6.81
CA ALA A 9 8.33 34.87 6.71
C ALA A 9 8.76 33.41 6.51
N THR A 10 8.07 32.56 7.27
CA THR A 10 7.82 31.13 7.11
C THR A 10 8.07 30.57 5.71
N VAL A 11 8.91 29.55 5.62
CA VAL A 11 8.71 28.43 4.69
C VAL A 11 8.82 27.16 5.50
N ALA A 12 7.74 26.81 6.18
CA ALA A 12 7.50 25.43 6.57
C ALA A 12 7.18 24.71 5.26
N ALA A 13 8.20 24.11 4.65
CA ALA A 13 7.99 23.11 3.61
C ALA A 13 7.33 21.93 4.30
N VAL A 14 6.00 21.92 4.33
CA VAL A 14 5.22 20.71 4.56
C VAL A 14 5.51 19.84 3.34
N LEU A 15 6.54 19.01 3.45
CA LEU A 15 6.65 17.82 2.64
C LEU A 15 5.44 16.98 3.00
N LEU A 16 4.37 17.14 2.23
CA LEU A 16 3.33 16.14 2.10
C LEU A 16 4.06 14.91 1.57
N PHE A 17 4.50 14.05 2.48
CA PHE A 17 4.79 12.66 2.17
C PHE A 17 3.44 12.05 1.82
N THR A 18 2.97 12.28 0.60
CA THR A 18 2.10 11.30 -0.02
C THR A 18 2.97 10.06 -0.11
N SER A 19 2.66 9.04 0.68
CA SER A 19 3.22 7.71 0.56
C SER A 19 2.89 7.22 -0.85
N ILE A 20 3.76 7.52 -1.81
CA ILE A 20 3.61 6.98 -3.15
C ILE A 20 4.21 5.60 -3.05
N ALA A 21 3.36 4.60 -2.88
CA ALA A 21 3.69 3.24 -3.27
C ALA A 21 4.03 3.26 -4.77
N ILE A 22 5.32 3.13 -5.11
CA ILE A 22 5.86 3.37 -6.46
C ILE A 22 5.73 2.11 -7.33
N ALA A 23 5.64 0.93 -6.70
CA ALA A 23 5.68 -0.36 -7.39
C ALA A 23 4.31 -0.98 -7.73
N GLN A 24 3.21 -0.25 -7.53
CA GLN A 24 1.85 -0.73 -7.85
C GLN A 24 1.72 -1.21 -9.31
N PRO A 25 1.03 -2.34 -9.57
CA PRO A 25 0.85 -2.83 -10.93
C PRO A 25 -0.05 -1.91 -11.76
N VAL A 26 0.36 -1.63 -12.99
CA VAL A 26 -0.47 -0.91 -13.96
C VAL A 26 -1.36 -1.91 -14.71
N THR A 27 -2.56 -2.15 -14.20
CA THR A 27 -3.56 -3.04 -14.82
C THR A 27 -4.80 -2.27 -15.28
N LYS A 28 -5.42 -2.74 -16.38
CA LYS A 28 -6.70 -2.20 -16.85
C LYS A 28 -7.82 -2.43 -15.85
N LEU A 29 -7.72 -3.48 -15.03
CA LEU A 29 -8.72 -3.81 -14.01
C LEU A 29 -8.84 -2.69 -12.97
N ALA A 30 -7.71 -2.10 -12.57
CA ALA A 30 -7.64 -0.99 -11.64
C ALA A 30 -8.03 0.38 -12.24
N GLY A 31 -8.24 0.47 -13.56
CA GLY A 31 -8.49 1.74 -14.24
C GLY A 31 -9.78 2.44 -13.84
N ASP A 32 -10.74 1.70 -13.28
CA ASP A 32 -12.02 2.23 -12.78
C ASP A 32 -12.00 2.48 -11.26
N LEU A 33 -10.92 2.14 -10.57
CA LEU A 33 -10.79 2.27 -9.12
C LEU A 33 -10.25 3.66 -8.76
N ASP A 34 -10.67 4.19 -7.61
CA ASP A 34 -10.03 5.38 -7.07
C ASP A 34 -8.67 5.05 -6.45
N GLY A 35 -7.85 6.07 -6.23
CA GLY A 35 -6.49 5.90 -5.71
C GLY A 35 -6.44 5.28 -4.33
N GLU A 36 -7.44 5.55 -3.48
CA GLU A 36 -7.50 5.00 -2.11
C GLU A 36 -7.73 3.49 -2.16
N LEU A 37 -8.65 3.02 -3.00
CA LEU A 37 -8.92 1.60 -3.17
C LEU A 37 -7.72 0.86 -3.78
N ILE A 38 -7.03 1.48 -4.75
CA ILE A 38 -5.78 0.93 -5.31
C ILE A 38 -4.71 0.80 -4.23
N GLU A 39 -4.53 1.82 -3.37
CA GLU A 39 -3.58 1.81 -2.27
C GLU A 39 -3.89 0.71 -1.25
N LYS A 40 -5.17 0.51 -0.91
CA LYS A 40 -5.62 -0.59 -0.04
C LYS A 40 -5.28 -1.96 -0.62
N ILE A 41 -5.57 -2.20 -1.90
CA ILE A 41 -5.27 -3.48 -2.56
C ILE A 41 -3.77 -3.74 -2.56
N TRP A 42 -2.98 -2.72 -2.90
CA TRP A 42 -1.53 -2.82 -2.89
C TRP A 42 -0.99 -3.14 -1.50
N CYS A 43 -1.42 -2.42 -0.47
CA CYS A 43 -0.92 -2.62 0.88
C CYS A 43 -1.38 -3.94 1.49
N SER A 44 -2.58 -4.43 1.15
CA SER A 44 -2.99 -5.78 1.51
C SER A 44 -2.03 -6.84 0.94
N SER A 45 -1.68 -6.72 -0.34
CA SER A 45 -0.76 -7.64 -1.03
C SER A 45 0.66 -7.59 -0.42
N ILE A 46 1.16 -6.38 -0.14
CA ILE A 46 2.47 -6.17 0.52
C ILE A 46 2.50 -6.78 1.92
N PHE A 47 1.45 -6.58 2.73
CA PHE A 47 1.39 -7.18 4.07
C PHE A 47 1.31 -8.70 3.99
N PHE A 48 0.51 -9.24 3.08
CA PHE A 48 0.41 -10.68 2.89
C PHE A 48 1.76 -11.29 2.50
N GLU A 49 2.46 -10.70 1.54
CA GLU A 49 3.79 -11.17 1.12
C GLU A 49 4.81 -11.05 2.27
N HIS A 50 4.79 -9.95 3.03
CA HIS A 50 5.71 -9.78 4.16
C HIS A 50 5.43 -10.73 5.32
N SER A 51 4.20 -11.27 5.44
CA SER A 51 3.89 -12.29 6.45
C SER A 51 4.83 -13.51 6.31
N TYR A 52 5.20 -13.89 5.09
CA TYR A 52 6.08 -15.01 4.79
C TYR A 52 7.56 -14.77 5.13
N ALA A 53 7.94 -13.54 5.49
CA ALA A 53 9.24 -13.26 6.09
C ALA A 53 9.37 -13.84 7.51
N TYR A 54 8.25 -14.22 8.12
CA TYR A 54 8.16 -14.76 9.47
C TYR A 54 7.73 -16.23 9.48
N GLU A 55 8.03 -16.92 10.57
CA GLU A 55 7.52 -18.29 10.79
C GLU A 55 6.00 -18.26 10.96
N GLU A 56 5.29 -19.16 10.26
CA GLU A 56 3.83 -19.28 10.34
C GLU A 56 3.37 -19.44 11.80
N GLY A 57 2.38 -18.64 12.21
CA GLY A 57 1.86 -18.62 13.57
C GLY A 57 2.68 -17.81 14.58
N SER A 58 3.83 -17.26 14.19
CA SER A 58 4.58 -16.29 15.01
C SER A 58 3.83 -14.94 15.13
N GLU A 59 4.25 -14.09 16.06
CA GLU A 59 3.68 -12.74 16.24
C GLU A 59 3.81 -11.89 14.97
N GLY A 60 4.96 -11.95 14.29
CA GLY A 60 5.19 -11.20 13.05
C GLY A 60 4.27 -11.69 11.93
N TYR A 61 4.19 -13.00 11.73
CA TYR A 61 3.28 -13.60 10.74
C TYR A 61 1.83 -13.17 11.01
N ASN A 62 1.33 -13.41 12.22
CA ASN A 62 -0.07 -13.12 12.56
C ASN A 62 -0.41 -11.64 12.46
N ARG A 63 0.55 -10.74 12.74
CA ARG A 63 0.34 -9.30 12.61
C ARG A 63 0.14 -8.91 11.15
N PHE A 64 1.07 -9.28 10.27
CA PHE A 64 1.00 -8.87 8.86
C PHE A 64 -0.12 -9.60 8.11
N ASP A 65 -0.37 -10.87 8.43
CA ASP A 65 -1.53 -11.61 7.94
C ASP A 65 -2.85 -10.92 8.34
N ALA A 66 -2.98 -10.49 9.60
CA ALA A 66 -4.17 -9.76 10.05
C ALA A 66 -4.35 -8.41 9.34
N LEU A 67 -3.28 -7.64 9.16
CA LEU A 67 -3.34 -6.36 8.41
C LEU A 67 -3.79 -6.58 6.95
N ALA A 68 -3.30 -7.65 6.30
CA ALA A 68 -3.74 -8.01 4.96
C ALA A 68 -5.23 -8.38 4.93
N PHE A 69 -5.68 -9.25 5.83
CA PHE A 69 -7.07 -9.69 5.90
C PHE A 69 -8.06 -8.56 6.24
N ASP A 70 -7.70 -7.65 7.15
CA ASP A 70 -8.55 -6.51 7.49
C ASP A 70 -8.80 -5.60 6.26
N LEU A 71 -7.77 -5.41 5.42
CA LEU A 71 -7.91 -4.69 4.16
C LEU A 71 -8.70 -5.48 3.11
N ASP A 72 -8.44 -6.79 2.94
CA ASP A 72 -9.17 -7.63 1.98
C ASP A 72 -10.69 -7.61 2.23
N ASP A 73 -11.11 -7.72 3.49
CA ASP A 73 -12.54 -7.67 3.85
C ASP A 73 -13.18 -6.33 3.44
N GLU A 74 -12.49 -5.20 3.64
CA GLU A 74 -12.98 -3.88 3.23
C GLU A 74 -13.03 -3.73 1.71
N ILE A 75 -11.98 -4.18 1.01
CA ILE A 75 -11.84 -4.15 -0.45
C ILE A 75 -12.95 -4.97 -1.10
N ALA A 76 -13.13 -6.22 -0.66
CA ALA A 76 -14.12 -7.13 -1.22
C ALA A 76 -15.55 -6.57 -1.07
N VAL A 77 -15.87 -5.97 0.09
CA VAL A 77 -17.16 -5.29 0.31
C VAL A 77 -17.32 -4.10 -0.65
N THR A 78 -16.27 -3.31 -0.85
CA THR A 78 -16.31 -2.13 -1.71
C THR A 78 -16.47 -2.49 -3.18
N LEU A 79 -15.67 -3.42 -3.71
CA LEU A 79 -15.75 -3.90 -5.09
C LEU A 79 -17.11 -4.51 -5.41
N ARG A 80 -17.68 -5.30 -4.48
CA ARG A 80 -19.04 -5.85 -4.64
C ARG A 80 -20.10 -4.75 -4.65
N ARG A 81 -19.95 -3.69 -3.86
CA ARG A 81 -20.86 -2.51 -3.92
C ARG A 81 -20.74 -1.75 -5.23
N MET A 82 -19.57 -1.76 -5.87
CA MET A 82 -19.37 -1.25 -7.23
C MET A 82 -19.96 -2.16 -8.32
N GLY A 83 -20.47 -3.33 -7.95
CA GLY A 83 -21.11 -4.29 -8.86
C GLY A 83 -20.12 -5.22 -9.56
N TRP A 84 -18.90 -5.37 -9.04
CA TRP A 84 -17.96 -6.37 -9.54
C TRP A 84 -18.41 -7.78 -9.14
N ASP A 85 -18.26 -8.72 -10.06
CA ASP A 85 -18.43 -10.15 -9.77
C ASP A 85 -17.17 -10.75 -9.16
N GLN A 86 -17.27 -11.98 -8.65
CA GLN A 86 -16.15 -12.65 -7.98
C GLN A 86 -14.99 -12.89 -8.96
N ASP A 87 -15.27 -13.31 -10.19
CA ASP A 87 -14.24 -13.58 -11.20
C ASP A 87 -13.37 -12.34 -11.47
N ARG A 88 -13.98 -11.15 -11.60
CA ARG A 88 -13.24 -9.90 -11.79
C ARG A 88 -12.44 -9.49 -10.54
N ILE A 89 -12.94 -9.79 -9.35
CA ILE A 89 -12.22 -9.53 -8.08
C ILE A 89 -11.01 -10.46 -7.98
N ASP A 90 -11.16 -11.74 -8.32
CA ASP A 90 -10.06 -12.72 -8.31
C ASP A 90 -8.98 -12.33 -9.33
N ASP A 91 -9.37 -11.93 -10.55
CA ASP A 91 -8.43 -11.43 -11.56
C ASP A 91 -7.67 -10.18 -11.11
N LEU A 92 -8.30 -9.31 -10.31
CA LEU A 92 -7.64 -8.14 -9.72
C LEU A 92 -6.60 -8.58 -8.69
N TRP A 93 -6.97 -9.49 -7.78
CA TRP A 93 -6.06 -10.01 -6.77
C TRP A 93 -4.84 -10.69 -7.38
N VAL A 94 -5.03 -11.55 -8.39
CA VAL A 94 -3.91 -12.18 -9.12
C VAL A 94 -2.92 -11.13 -9.63
N ALA A 95 -3.39 -10.01 -10.18
CA ALA A 95 -2.49 -8.99 -10.72
C ALA A 95 -1.70 -8.23 -9.63
N PHE A 96 -2.26 -8.07 -8.43
CA PHE A 96 -1.60 -7.37 -7.32
C PHE A 96 -0.71 -8.31 -6.51
N ASP A 97 -1.16 -9.54 -6.26
CA ASP A 97 -0.37 -10.58 -5.61
C ASP A 97 0.89 -10.90 -6.43
N ASP A 98 0.75 -11.15 -7.73
CA ASP A 98 1.90 -11.41 -8.63
C ASP A 98 2.92 -10.26 -8.58
N ALA A 99 2.45 -9.00 -8.58
CA ALA A 99 3.32 -7.84 -8.55
C ALA A 99 4.03 -7.66 -7.18
N SER A 100 3.33 -7.92 -6.08
CA SER A 100 3.93 -7.87 -4.74
C SER A 100 4.96 -8.98 -4.53
N PHE A 101 4.69 -10.17 -5.06
CA PHE A 101 5.62 -11.29 -5.06
C PHE A 101 6.85 -11.02 -5.92
N ASP A 102 6.67 -10.51 -7.14
CA ASP A 102 7.78 -10.10 -8.01
C ASP A 102 8.66 -9.05 -7.32
N LEU A 103 8.06 -8.08 -6.64
CA LEU A 103 8.80 -7.08 -5.86
C LEU A 103 9.58 -7.70 -4.70
N ALA A 104 9.00 -8.65 -3.97
CA ALA A 104 9.70 -9.37 -2.91
C ALA A 104 10.92 -10.15 -3.45
N LEU A 105 10.83 -10.69 -4.67
CA LEU A 105 11.94 -11.36 -5.36
C LEU A 105 13.04 -10.39 -5.84
N GLU A 106 12.72 -9.12 -6.11
CA GLU A 106 13.72 -8.09 -6.42
C GLU A 106 14.61 -7.76 -5.20
N GLY A 107 14.12 -8.05 -3.99
CA GLY A 107 14.84 -8.03 -2.74
C GLY A 107 14.45 -6.89 -1.81
N GLU A 108 14.97 -6.95 -0.58
CA GLU A 108 14.61 -6.05 0.54
C GLU A 108 14.72 -4.56 0.18
N ALA A 109 15.74 -4.15 -0.61
CA ALA A 109 15.92 -2.76 -0.99
C ALA A 109 14.80 -2.20 -1.90
N ALA A 110 14.09 -3.07 -2.62
CA ALA A 110 12.93 -2.71 -3.44
C ALA A 110 11.63 -2.82 -2.64
N PHE A 111 11.53 -3.83 -1.76
CA PHE A 111 10.32 -4.14 -1.01
C PHE A 111 10.11 -3.25 0.24
N GLU A 112 11.17 -2.99 1.02
CA GLU A 112 11.06 -2.27 2.31
C GLU A 112 10.42 -0.87 2.19
N PRO A 113 10.72 -0.04 1.16
CA PRO A 113 10.06 1.26 1.02
C PRO A 113 8.54 1.16 0.83
N GLU A 114 8.05 0.12 0.15
CA GLU A 114 6.62 -0.12 -0.05
C GLU A 114 5.97 -0.59 1.25
N LEU A 115 6.65 -1.47 2.00
CA LEU A 115 6.20 -1.90 3.33
C LEU A 115 6.11 -0.71 4.31
N GLU A 116 7.13 0.14 4.38
CA GLU A 116 7.11 1.34 5.23
C GLU A 116 5.99 2.30 4.85
N ALA A 117 5.75 2.49 3.55
CA ALA A 117 4.66 3.32 3.05
C ALA A 117 3.29 2.77 3.48
N CYS A 118 3.09 1.46 3.36
CA CYS A 118 1.86 0.79 3.75
C CYS A 118 1.62 0.80 5.26
N LEU A 119 2.65 0.54 6.07
CA LEU A 119 2.57 0.67 7.52
C LEU A 119 2.20 2.10 7.94
N ALA A 120 2.78 3.12 7.30
CA ALA A 120 2.43 4.51 7.61
C ALA A 120 0.97 4.86 7.28
N ALA A 121 0.33 4.12 6.37
CA ALA A 121 -1.05 4.36 5.94
C ALA A 121 -2.08 3.51 6.72
N PHE A 122 -1.74 2.29 7.14
CA PHE A 122 -2.71 1.28 7.58
C PHE A 122 -2.38 0.52 8.87
N ASP A 123 -1.28 0.85 9.58
CA ASP A 123 -0.94 0.30 10.92
C ASP A 123 -1.21 1.31 12.05
#